data_AF-A0A8T7AVE4-F1
#
_entry.id   AF-A0A8T7AVE4-F1
#
_cell.length_a   1.000
_cell.length_b   1.000
_cell.length_c   1.000
_cell.angle_alpha   90.00
_cell.angle_beta   90.00
_cell.angle_gamma   90.00
#
_symmetry.space_group_name_H-M   'P 1'
#
loop_
_entity.id
_entity.type
_entity.pdbx_description
1 polymer ?
#
loop_
_entity_poly.entity_id
_entity_poly.type
_entity_poly.pdbx_seq_one_letter_code
_entity_poly.pdbx_strand_id
1 'polypeptide(L)'
;MSQMLIANRLGDGVVVFRAPDGAWVESIEDGALVDDAAADELLNAGRIDEQNNLVIDPNLIAVGTDSGRRRPERIREAIRAAGPTIEVET
;
A
#
# COMPACT_ATOMS: atom_id res chain seq x y z
N MET A 1 -13.68 6.27 6.73
CA MET A 1 -13.43 4.89 6.24
C MET A 1 -12.05 4.47 6.75
N SER A 2 -11.62 3.22 6.55
CA SER A 2 -10.23 2.86 6.89
C SER A 2 -9.39 2.88 5.63
N GLN A 3 -8.27 3.60 5.68
CA GLN A 3 -7.40 3.84 4.53
C GLN A 3 -5.99 3.32 4.79
N MET A 4 -5.29 3.01 3.71
CA MET A 4 -3.89 2.60 3.71
C MET A 4 -3.17 3.25 2.54
N LEU A 5 -1.88 3.50 2.70
CA LEU A 5 -1.03 3.99 1.63
C LEU A 5 -0.40 2.82 0.89
N ILE A 6 -0.61 2.78 -0.42
CA ILE A 6 -0.01 1.83 -1.35
C ILE A 6 0.88 2.58 -2.35
N ALA A 7 1.95 1.94 -2.80
CA ALA A 7 2.83 2.46 -3.84
C ALA A 7 3.52 1.28 -4.56
N ASN A 8 4.33 1.58 -5.58
CA ASN A 8 5.29 0.63 -6.14
C ASN A 8 6.70 1.04 -5.73
N ARG A 9 7.51 0.11 -5.23
CA ARG A 9 8.92 0.36 -4.94
C ARG A 9 9.67 0.63 -6.23
N LEU A 10 10.51 1.68 -6.25
CA LEU A 10 11.16 2.11 -7.48
C LEU A 10 12.13 1.06 -8.05
N GLY A 11 12.84 0.34 -7.17
CA GLY A 11 13.92 -0.56 -7.59
C GLY A 11 13.48 -1.82 -8.33
N ASP A 12 12.32 -2.39 -7.96
CA ASP A 12 11.85 -3.69 -8.45
C ASP A 12 10.38 -3.67 -8.90
N GLY A 13 9.67 -2.55 -8.71
CA GLY A 13 8.26 -2.41 -9.08
C GLY A 13 7.30 -3.16 -8.15
N VAL A 14 7.77 -3.77 -7.06
CA VAL A 14 6.93 -4.51 -6.12
C VAL A 14 5.91 -3.56 -5.47
N VAL A 15 4.68 -4.05 -5.32
CA VAL A 15 3.62 -3.33 -4.60
C VAL A 15 3.96 -3.33 -3.12
N VAL A 16 3.98 -2.15 -2.52
CA VAL A 16 4.32 -1.96 -1.11
C VAL A 16 3.27 -1.11 -0.42
N PHE A 17 3.13 -1.33 0.88
CA PHE A 17 2.27 -0.62 1.80
C PHE A 17 3.13 0.07 2.84
N ARG A 18 2.71 1.25 3.31
CA ARG A 18 3.45 1.94 4.36
C ARG A 18 3.05 1.41 5.73
N ALA A 19 4.00 0.86 6.48
CA ALA A 19 3.81 0.35 7.84
C ALA A 19 3.73 1.50 8.89
N PRO A 20 3.23 1.22 10.11
CA PRO A 20 3.10 2.24 11.16
C PRO A 20 4.43 2.87 11.61
N ASP A 21 5.54 2.15 11.45
CA ASP A 21 6.89 2.64 11.74
C ASP A 21 7.49 3.48 10.59
N GLY A 22 6.76 3.62 9.49
CA GLY A 22 7.16 4.37 8.30
C GLY A 22 7.92 3.54 7.25
N ALA A 23 8.18 2.25 7.50
CA ALA A 23 8.80 1.37 6.51
C ALA A 23 7.85 0.99 5.37
N TRP A 24 8.40 0.56 4.24
CA TRP A 24 7.65 0.00 3.11
C TRP A 24 7.66 -1.53 3.19
N VAL A 25 6.49 -2.12 3.38
CA VAL A 25 6.28 -3.56 3.55
C VAL A 25 5.48 -4.14 2.37
N GLU A 26 5.69 -5.41 2.05
CA GLU A 26 5.05 -6.05 0.89
C GLU A 26 3.67 -6.65 1.22
N SER A 27 3.41 -6.84 2.52
CA SER A 27 2.16 -7.40 3.03
C SER A 27 1.20 -6.29 3.45
N ILE A 28 -0.04 -6.35 2.95
CA ILE A 28 -1.13 -5.46 3.38
C ILE A 28 -1.47 -5.62 4.87
N GLU A 29 -1.18 -6.79 5.45
CA GLU A 29 -1.45 -7.07 6.87
C GLU A 29 -0.48 -6.32 7.80
N ASP A 30 0.66 -5.86 7.27
CA ASP A 30 1.65 -5.10 8.03
C ASP A 30 1.55 -3.58 7.76
N GLY A 31 0.74 -3.17 6.78
CA GLY A 31 0.49 -1.77 6.44
C GLY A 31 -0.30 -1.02 7.52
N ALA A 32 -0.06 0.28 7.63
CA ALA A 32 -0.79 1.16 8.53
C ALA A 32 -2.24 1.34 8.04
N LEU A 33 -3.19 1.00 8.91
CA LEU A 33 -4.61 1.25 8.70
C LEU A 33 -5.00 2.50 9.48
N VAL A 34 -5.35 3.57 8.77
CA VAL A 34 -5.66 4.88 9.35
C VAL A 34 -7.11 5.30 9.08
N ASP A 35 -7.62 6.24 9.86
CA ASP A 35 -8.89 6.89 9.57
C ASP A 35 -8.69 8.09 8.62
N ASP A 36 -9.81 8.71 8.22
CA ASP A 36 -9.80 9.82 7.28
C ASP A 36 -9.03 11.05 7.81
N ALA A 37 -8.87 11.19 9.14
CA ALA A 37 -8.18 12.34 9.75
C ALA A 37 -6.66 12.25 9.61
N ALA A 38 -6.10 11.04 9.60
CA ALA A 38 -4.66 10.80 9.45
C ALA A 38 -4.25 10.45 8.00
N ALA A 39 -5.20 10.33 7.08
CA ALA A 39 -4.95 9.91 5.70
C ALA A 39 -4.06 10.89 4.91
N ASP A 40 -4.29 12.19 5.02
CA ASP A 40 -3.51 13.22 4.31
C ASP A 40 -2.06 13.29 4.79
N GLU A 41 -1.82 13.11 6.10
CA GLU A 41 -0.47 13.04 6.67
C GLU A 41 0.28 11.83 6.11
N LEU A 42 -0.38 10.67 6.08
CA LEU A 42 0.18 9.45 5.53
C LEU A 42 0.54 9.61 4.05
N LEU A 43 -0.33 10.23 3.25
CA LEU A 43 -0.07 10.51 1.83
C LEU A 43 1.11 11.47 1.64
N ASN A 44 1.21 12.52 2.45
CA ASN A 44 2.32 13.46 2.38
C ASN A 44 3.67 12.79 2.66
N ALA A 45 3.72 11.85 3.61
CA ALA A 45 4.92 11.06 3.85
C ALA A 45 5.28 10.20 2.61
N GLY A 46 4.29 9.60 1.94
CA GLY A 46 4.51 8.89 0.68
C GLY A 46 5.07 9.78 -0.43
N ARG A 47 4.58 11.02 -0.55
CA ARG A 47 5.09 11.99 -1.54
C ARG A 47 6.53 12.41 -1.28
N ILE A 48 6.94 12.49 -0.02
CA ILE A 48 8.34 12.74 0.34
C ILE A 48 9.20 11.54 -0.10
N ASP A 49 8.75 10.31 0.15
CA ASP A 49 9.46 9.10 -0.26
C ASP A 49 9.53 8.95 -1.79
N GLU A 50 8.49 9.39 -2.51
CA GLU A 50 8.51 9.48 -3.98
C GLU A 50 9.57 10.47 -4.48
N GLN A 51 9.65 11.67 -3.88
CA GLN A 51 10.70 12.65 -4.21
C GLN A 51 12.12 12.14 -3.90
N ASN A 52 12.24 11.24 -2.91
CA ASN A 52 13.49 10.58 -2.56
C ASN A 52 13.79 9.34 -3.41
N ASN A 53 13.00 9.06 -4.44
CA ASN A 53 13.17 7.91 -5.35
C ASN A 53 13.06 6.54 -4.63
N LEU A 54 12.28 6.43 -3.56
CA LEU A 54 12.04 5.15 -2.88
C LEU A 54 10.87 4.39 -3.51
N VAL A 55 9.83 5.13 -3.88
CA VAL A 55 8.58 4.60 -4.45
C VAL A 55 8.07 5.48 -5.59
N ILE A 56 7.07 4.98 -6.31
CA ILE A 56 6.31 5.71 -7.34
C ILE A 56 4.81 5.58 -7.09
N ASP A 57 4.06 6.61 -7.47
CA ASP A 57 2.59 6.64 -7.43
C ASP A 57 1.99 6.31 -6.03
N PRO A 58 2.48 6.94 -4.93
CA PRO A 58 1.90 6.75 -3.61
C PRO A 58 0.44 7.26 -3.59
N ASN A 59 -0.49 6.39 -3.25
CA ASN A 59 -1.92 6.72 -3.22
C ASN A 59 -2.65 6.02 -2.07
N LEU A 60 -3.76 6.63 -1.65
CA LEU A 60 -4.60 6.12 -0.58
C LEU A 60 -5.65 5.17 -1.14
N ILE A 61 -5.75 3.99 -0.54
CA ILE A 61 -6.77 2.98 -0.85
C ILE A 61 -7.69 2.77 0.35
N ALA A 62 -8.98 2.54 0.08
CA ALA A 62 -9.91 2.08 1.10
C ALA A 62 -9.67 0.59 1.36
N VAL A 63 -9.57 0.23 2.64
CA VAL A 63 -9.27 -1.14 3.09
C VAL A 63 -10.36 -1.55 4.09
N GLY A 64 -11.06 -2.62 3.75
CA GLY A 64 -11.98 -3.31 4.64
C GLY A 64 -11.30 -4.46 5.36
N THR A 65 -11.99 -5.01 6.37
CA THR A 65 -11.64 -6.30 6.97
C THR A 65 -12.70 -7.32 6.59
N ASP A 66 -12.29 -8.40 5.92
CA ASP A 66 -13.15 -9.54 5.60
C ASP A 66 -12.57 -10.80 6.23
N SER A 67 -13.36 -11.49 7.04
CA SER A 67 -12.94 -12.74 7.72
C SER A 67 -11.63 -12.61 8.50
N GLY A 68 -11.38 -11.43 9.08
CA GLY A 68 -10.17 -11.12 9.86
C GLY A 68 -8.92 -10.78 9.02
N ARG A 69 -9.04 -10.68 7.69
CA ARG A 69 -7.95 -10.27 6.78
C ARG A 69 -8.24 -8.91 6.18
N ARG A 70 -7.19 -8.11 5.98
CA ARG A 70 -7.29 -6.82 5.29
C ARG A 70 -7.43 -7.05 3.79
N ARG A 71 -8.40 -6.35 3.19
CA ARG A 71 -8.63 -6.40 1.74
C ARG A 71 -8.88 -5.01 1.18
N PRO A 72 -8.22 -4.65 0.06
CA PRO A 72 -8.59 -3.44 -0.67
C PRO A 72 -10.03 -3.55 -1.18
N GLU A 73 -10.79 -2.46 -1.08
CA GLU A 73 -12.18 -2.44 -1.57
C GLU A 73 -12.27 -2.43 -3.11
N ARG A 74 -11.19 -2.00 -3.79
CA ARG A 74 -11.16 -1.91 -5.25
C ARG A 74 -10.41 -3.08 -5.88
N ILE A 75 -11.00 -3.65 -6.94
CA ILE A 75 -10.48 -4.82 -7.67
C ILE A 75 -9.04 -4.62 -8.17
N ARG A 76 -8.70 -3.43 -8.71
CA ARG A 76 -7.34 -3.14 -9.16
C ARG A 76 -6.32 -3.32 -8.05
N GLU A 77 -6.64 -2.79 -6.87
CA GLU A 77 -5.75 -2.82 -5.73
C GLU A 77 -5.73 -4.20 -5.07
N ALA A 78 -6.84 -4.94 -5.14
CA ALA A 78 -6.86 -6.34 -4.76
C ALA A 78 -5.93 -7.20 -5.63
N ILE A 79 -5.89 -6.96 -6.96
CA ILE A 79 -4.95 -7.63 -7.86
C ILE A 79 -3.50 -7.25 -7.51
N ARG A 80 -3.22 -5.95 -7.32
CA ARG A 80 -1.89 -5.46 -6.91
C ARG A 80 -1.42 -6.07 -5.59
N ALA A 81 -2.31 -6.19 -4.61
CA ALA A 81 -2.01 -6.76 -3.29
C ALA A 81 -1.81 -8.29 -3.35
N ALA A 82 -2.51 -9.00 -4.23
CA ALA A 82 -2.35 -10.44 -4.41
C ALA A 82 -1.07 -10.83 -5.16
N GLY A 83 -0.46 -9.88 -5.87
CA GLY A 83 0.71 -10.12 -6.70
C GLY A 83 0.35 -10.53 -8.14
N PRO A 84 1.34 -11.02 -8.91
CA PRO A 84 1.16 -11.39 -10.31
C PRO A 84 0.05 -12.42 -10.50
N THR A 85 -0.83 -12.20 -11.49
CA THR A 85 -1.85 -13.18 -11.90
C THR A 85 -1.30 -14.27 -12.82
N ILE A 86 -0.03 -14.15 -13.21
CA ILE A 86 0.72 -15.15 -13.95
C ILE A 86 1.78 -15.77 -13.03
N GLU A 87 2.14 -17.01 -13.30
CA GLU A 87 3.26 -17.66 -12.63
C GLU A 87 4.57 -16.97 -13.07
N VAL A 88 5.38 -16.57 -12.09
CA VAL A 88 6.69 -15.98 -12.33
C VAL A 88 7.71 -17.06 -12.05
N GLU A 89 8.47 -17.46 -13.07
CA GLU A 89 9.56 -18.42 -12.91
C GLU A 89 10.60 -17.83 -11.95
N THR A 90 10.91 -18.57 -10.87
CA THR A 90 11.76 -18.10 -9.76
C THR A 90 13.21 -18.51 -9.95
#